data_AF-J9GFK1-F1
#
_entry.id   AF-J9GFK1-F1
#
_cell.length_a   1.000
_cell.length_b   1.000
_cell.length_c   1.000
_cell.angle_alpha   90.00
_cell.angle_beta   90.00
_cell.angle_gamma   90.00
#
_symmetry.space_group_name_H-M   'P 1'
#
loop_
_entity.id
_entity.type
_entity.pdbx_description
1 polymer ?
#
loop_
_entity_poly.entity_id
_entity_poly.type
_entity_poly.pdbx_seq_one_letter_code
_entity_poly.pdbx_strand_id
1 'polypeptide(L)'
;MELDILKLNRAYHRGENNYFDNAEKFIQHVLPGIYLKTDFGDGTILYVDRVDLQMQFKFYYTDEKTGVALKKKVTDKNGKAGTDSIGYGWTTAFASTKEVIQANKFSSENNEKIEALIKDKSCTYIKSPAGIFTQATLPYDQIYEELKNDTLNAVKLTFTNYHQEDKYDFSMRAPNNVLLIRVKDYEKFFSENELPNNITSFVATHNSAGTNQYTFNNLARLVTTCINEKNAAKAKAKEEAGSNWNESEWENNWKADKKSQDWNKVYLIPVRLAYDSSSKNAQLINIQHDLQPTYAKLEGGEDKPLNLSVTYTRFNQE
;
A
#
# COMPACT_ATOMS: atom_id res chain seq x y z
N MET A 1 9.61 5.11 31.82
CA MET A 1 8.37 4.37 31.45
C MET A 1 7.87 3.51 32.61
N GLU A 2 8.55 2.40 32.97
CA GLU A 2 8.09 1.53 34.07
C GLU A 2 7.96 2.26 35.43
N LEU A 3 8.91 3.15 35.73
CA LEU A 3 8.92 3.94 36.97
C LEU A 3 7.80 5.00 37.04
N ASP A 4 7.22 5.41 35.91
CA ASP A 4 6.22 6.48 35.83
C ASP A 4 4.80 5.92 35.91
N ILE A 5 4.53 4.79 35.24
CA ILE A 5 3.24 4.09 35.33
C ILE A 5 2.95 3.65 36.76
N LEU A 6 3.97 3.14 37.47
CA LEU A 6 3.82 2.72 38.87
C LEU A 6 3.45 3.89 39.79
N LYS A 7 4.01 5.09 39.56
CA LYS A 7 3.66 6.29 40.34
C LYS A 7 2.22 6.71 40.09
N LEU A 8 1.79 6.72 38.82
CA LEU A 8 0.41 7.03 38.44
C LEU A 8 -0.59 6.04 39.05
N ASN A 9 -0.26 4.74 39.05
CA ASN A 9 -1.11 3.72 39.65
C ASN A 9 -1.21 3.87 41.19
N ARG A 10 -0.11 4.20 41.87
CA ARG A 10 -0.17 4.45 43.32
C ARG A 10 -0.98 5.71 43.65
N ALA A 11 -0.89 6.75 42.83
CA ALA A 11 -1.70 7.96 42.97
C ALA A 11 -3.19 7.66 42.75
N TYR A 12 -3.52 6.80 41.78
CA TYR A 12 -4.89 6.30 41.59
C TYR A 12 -5.43 5.59 42.84
N HIS A 13 -4.65 4.70 43.45
CA HIS A 13 -5.03 4.02 44.70
C HIS A 13 -5.17 4.97 45.91
N ARG A 14 -4.53 6.14 45.88
CA ARG A 14 -4.71 7.21 46.88
C ARG A 14 -5.88 8.15 46.56
N GLY A 15 -6.57 7.96 45.44
CA GLY A 15 -7.66 8.84 44.98
C GLY A 15 -7.19 10.17 44.39
N GLU A 16 -5.89 10.29 44.05
CA GLU A 16 -5.29 11.53 43.53
C GLU A 16 -5.47 11.70 42.02
N ASN A 17 -5.80 10.61 41.31
CA ASN A 17 -6.18 10.64 39.90
C ASN A 17 -7.21 9.55 39.61
N ASN A 18 -7.74 9.56 38.39
CA ASN A 18 -8.74 8.63 37.90
C ASN A 18 -8.28 7.91 36.63
N TYR A 19 -6.97 7.86 36.38
CA TYR A 19 -6.40 7.46 35.08
C TYR A 19 -6.51 5.96 34.78
N PHE A 20 -6.90 5.15 35.78
CA PHE A 20 -7.07 3.70 35.65
C PHE A 20 -8.53 3.26 35.76
N ASP A 21 -9.50 4.19 35.76
CA ASP A 21 -10.94 3.84 35.84
C ASP A 21 -11.41 3.01 34.64
N ASN A 22 -10.91 3.33 33.44
CA ASN A 22 -11.31 2.71 32.19
C ASN A 22 -10.23 2.85 31.11
N ALA A 23 -10.42 2.14 29.99
CA ALA A 23 -9.47 2.09 28.89
C ALA A 23 -9.21 3.47 28.25
N GLU A 24 -10.22 4.34 28.14
CA GLU A 24 -10.07 5.67 27.55
C GLU A 24 -9.12 6.55 28.36
N LYS A 25 -9.34 6.64 29.68
CA LYS A 25 -8.46 7.41 30.58
C LYS A 25 -7.06 6.82 30.64
N PHE A 26 -6.95 5.49 30.60
CA PHE A 26 -5.66 4.80 30.60
C PHE A 26 -4.85 5.15 29.35
N ILE A 27 -5.46 5.10 28.17
CA ILE A 27 -4.80 5.47 26.92
C ILE A 27 -4.43 6.96 26.95
N GLN A 28 -5.34 7.86 27.33
CA GLN A 28 -5.07 9.31 27.30
C GLN A 28 -3.99 9.76 28.30
N HIS A 29 -3.91 9.14 29.48
CA HIS A 29 -3.09 9.66 30.58
C HIS A 29 -1.94 8.76 31.04
N VAL A 30 -1.97 7.46 30.71
CA VAL A 30 -0.95 6.49 31.17
C VAL A 30 -0.10 5.98 30.01
N LEU A 31 -0.73 5.48 28.95
CA LEU A 31 -0.02 4.93 27.78
C LEU A 31 -0.75 5.31 26.47
N PRO A 32 -0.49 6.50 25.90
CA PRO A 32 -1.12 6.96 24.66
C PRO A 32 -0.80 6.12 23.43
N GLY A 33 0.30 5.39 23.47
CA GLY A 33 0.75 4.51 22.40
C GLY A 33 2.26 4.33 22.43
N ILE A 34 2.76 3.58 21.46
CA ILE A 34 4.19 3.35 21.26
C ILE A 34 4.56 3.93 19.91
N TYR A 35 5.56 4.80 19.89
CA TYR A 35 6.18 5.27 18.66
C TYR A 35 7.54 4.59 18.51
N LEU A 36 7.66 3.76 17.49
CA LEU A 36 8.89 3.07 17.15
C LEU A 36 9.57 3.80 16.00
N LYS A 37 10.83 4.19 16.22
CA LYS A 37 11.71 4.75 15.19
C LYS A 37 13.02 4.00 15.21
N THR A 38 13.56 3.75 14.03
CA THR A 38 14.94 3.31 13.87
C THR A 38 15.84 4.54 13.93
N ASP A 39 16.91 4.49 14.71
CA ASP A 39 17.92 5.55 14.81
C ASP A 39 19.27 5.14 14.20
N PHE A 40 19.35 3.93 13.63
CA PHE A 40 20.55 3.38 13.01
C PHE A 40 20.22 2.51 11.78
N GLY A 41 20.91 2.79 10.66
CA GLY A 41 20.83 2.03 9.41
C GLY A 41 19.84 2.58 8.39
N ASP A 42 20.30 2.78 7.16
CA ASP A 42 19.50 3.09 5.98
C ASP A 42 19.20 1.80 5.20
N GLY A 43 17.92 1.46 5.04
CA GLY A 43 17.50 0.29 4.25
C GLY A 43 16.95 -0.92 5.04
N THR A 44 16.77 -0.80 6.36
CA THR A 44 16.04 -1.81 7.15
C THR A 44 14.63 -1.32 7.46
N ILE A 45 13.63 -2.18 7.20
CA ILE A 45 12.24 -1.95 7.63
C ILE A 45 11.95 -2.87 8.80
N LEU A 46 11.50 -2.28 9.92
CA LEU A 46 11.04 -3.03 11.08
C LEU A 46 9.56 -3.37 10.92
N TYR A 47 9.26 -4.67 10.89
CA TYR A 47 7.89 -5.18 11.01
C TYR A 47 7.62 -5.48 12.48
N VAL A 48 6.66 -4.77 13.06
CA VAL A 48 6.25 -4.97 14.46
C VAL A 48 5.22 -6.08 14.48
N ASP A 49 5.63 -7.27 14.94
CA ASP A 49 4.76 -8.45 15.00
C ASP A 49 3.65 -8.31 16.06
N ARG A 50 4.02 -7.83 17.26
CA ARG A 50 3.06 -7.68 18.36
C ARG A 50 3.48 -6.59 19.34
N VAL A 51 2.48 -5.90 19.88
CA VAL A 51 2.64 -5.00 21.03
C VAL A 51 1.75 -5.52 22.15
N ASP A 52 2.38 -5.90 23.26
CA ASP A 52 1.67 -6.36 24.46
C ASP A 52 2.00 -5.46 25.65
N LEU A 53 0.99 -5.15 26.46
CA LEU A 53 1.21 -4.68 27.82
C LEU A 53 1.13 -5.87 28.78
N GLN A 54 2.28 -6.30 29.27
CA GLN A 54 2.38 -7.31 30.32
C GLN A 54 2.31 -6.64 31.70
N MET A 55 1.42 -7.14 32.55
CA MET A 55 1.27 -6.65 33.91
C MET A 55 1.58 -7.77 34.89
N GLN A 56 2.39 -7.44 35.89
CA GLN A 56 2.58 -8.31 37.05
C GLN A 56 1.55 -7.98 38.11
N PHE A 57 0.72 -8.95 38.47
CA PHE A 57 -0.24 -8.81 39.55
C PHE A 57 0.30 -9.48 40.80
N LYS A 58 0.15 -8.79 41.93
CA LYS A 58 0.34 -9.35 43.27
C LYS A 58 -1.01 -9.74 43.83
N PHE A 59 -1.18 -11.00 44.19
CA PHE A 59 -2.42 -11.53 44.74
C PHE A 59 -2.17 -12.36 45.99
N TYR A 60 -3.23 -12.60 46.76
CA TYR A 60 -3.19 -13.53 47.88
C TYR A 60 -3.58 -14.92 47.40
N TYR A 61 -2.89 -15.98 47.87
CA TYR A 61 -3.42 -17.32 47.66
C TYR A 61 -4.62 -17.50 48.57
N THR A 62 -5.74 -17.96 48.02
CA THR A 62 -6.98 -18.17 48.77
C THR A 62 -7.29 -19.65 48.90
N ASP A 63 -7.94 -20.02 49.99
CA ASP A 63 -8.54 -21.35 50.13
C ASP A 63 -9.68 -21.51 49.11
N GLU A 64 -9.62 -22.58 48.31
CA GLU A 64 -10.54 -22.80 47.18
C GLU A 64 -12.02 -22.94 47.59
N LYS A 65 -12.30 -23.31 48.85
CA LYS A 65 -13.67 -23.53 49.34
C LYS A 65 -14.25 -22.31 50.04
N THR A 66 -13.40 -21.54 50.73
CA THR A 66 -13.83 -20.42 51.59
C THR A 66 -13.51 -19.05 51.02
N GLY A 67 -12.59 -18.96 50.05
CA GLY A 67 -12.14 -17.71 49.45
C GLY A 67 -11.26 -16.85 50.38
N VAL A 68 -10.92 -17.34 51.57
CA VAL A 68 -10.11 -16.60 52.55
C VAL A 68 -8.63 -16.69 52.20
N ALA A 69 -7.90 -15.58 52.34
CA ALA A 69 -6.46 -15.53 52.11
C ALA A 69 -5.69 -16.47 53.07
N LEU A 70 -4.90 -17.36 52.49
CA LEU A 70 -4.04 -18.30 53.21
C LEU A 70 -2.90 -17.55 53.88
N LYS A 71 -2.53 -17.99 55.08
CA LYS A 71 -1.35 -17.51 55.80
C LYS A 71 -0.12 -18.36 55.46
N LYS A 72 1.05 -17.74 55.41
CA LYS A 72 2.33 -18.43 55.27
C LYS A 72 2.56 -19.38 56.43
N LYS A 73 2.96 -20.62 56.11
CA LYS A 73 3.33 -21.64 57.11
C LYS A 73 4.80 -21.57 57.54
N VAL A 74 5.66 -20.95 56.73
CA VAL A 74 7.10 -20.85 56.95
C VAL A 74 7.59 -19.41 56.76
N THR A 75 8.67 -19.07 57.45
CA THR A 75 9.39 -17.80 57.25
C THR A 75 10.43 -17.98 56.15
N ASP A 76 10.42 -17.10 55.15
CA ASP A 76 11.36 -17.08 54.03
C ASP A 76 11.73 -15.64 53.63
N LYS A 77 12.51 -15.49 52.55
CA LYS A 77 12.93 -14.18 52.01
C LYS A 77 11.77 -13.25 51.59
N ASN A 78 10.57 -13.79 51.41
CA ASN A 78 9.38 -13.10 50.94
C ASN A 78 8.35 -12.88 52.07
N GLY A 79 8.67 -13.16 53.34
CA GLY A 79 7.77 -12.90 54.49
C GLY A 79 7.90 -13.90 55.64
N LYS A 80 7.24 -13.61 56.77
CA LYS A 80 7.27 -14.44 57.99
C LYS A 80 6.09 -15.42 58.04
N ALA A 81 6.25 -16.52 58.76
CA ALA A 81 5.14 -17.41 59.09
C ALA A 81 4.01 -16.63 59.80
N GLY A 82 2.76 -16.88 59.42
CA GLY A 82 1.57 -16.19 59.94
C GLY A 82 1.16 -14.92 59.17
N THR A 83 1.99 -14.39 58.26
CA THR A 83 1.57 -13.28 57.37
C THR A 83 0.77 -13.81 56.18
N ASP A 84 0.05 -12.93 55.47
CA ASP A 84 -0.66 -13.33 54.25
C ASP A 84 0.30 -13.90 53.20
N SER A 85 -0.15 -14.94 52.50
CA SER A 85 0.56 -15.55 51.39
C SER A 85 0.44 -14.64 50.17
N ILE A 86 1.57 -14.23 49.60
CA ILE A 86 1.61 -13.38 48.41
C ILE A 86 2.15 -14.17 47.23
N GLY A 87 1.43 -14.13 46.12
CA GLY A 87 1.82 -14.67 44.81
C GLY A 87 2.07 -13.54 43.82
N TYR A 88 2.92 -13.83 42.83
CA TYR A 88 3.16 -12.96 41.68
C TYR A 88 2.81 -13.74 40.41
N GLY A 89 1.93 -13.17 39.59
CA GLY A 89 1.56 -13.72 38.30
C GLY A 89 1.82 -12.71 37.21
N TRP A 90 2.38 -13.16 36.10
CA TRP A 90 2.44 -12.38 34.86
C TRP A 90 1.22 -12.75 34.03
N THR A 91 0.48 -11.75 33.56
CA THR A 91 -0.56 -11.97 32.56
C THR A 91 -0.49 -10.88 31.50
N THR A 92 -0.78 -11.25 30.26
CA THR A 92 -1.00 -10.29 29.18
C THR A 92 -2.38 -9.69 29.39
N ALA A 93 -2.43 -8.49 29.96
CA ALA A 93 -3.69 -7.85 30.33
C ALA A 93 -4.34 -7.13 29.15
N PHE A 94 -3.55 -6.61 28.22
CA PHE A 94 -4.03 -5.87 27.05
C PHE A 94 -3.26 -6.26 25.80
N ALA A 95 -3.90 -7.02 24.92
CA ALA A 95 -3.44 -7.23 23.55
C ALA A 95 -3.89 -6.04 22.68
N SER A 96 -3.02 -5.57 21.78
CA SER A 96 -3.42 -4.56 20.79
C SER A 96 -4.54 -5.13 19.91
N THR A 97 -5.71 -4.51 19.93
CA THR A 97 -6.81 -4.84 19.02
C THR A 97 -6.72 -3.99 17.76
N LYS A 98 -7.38 -4.42 16.68
CA LYS A 98 -7.40 -3.68 15.39
C LYS A 98 -8.11 -2.32 15.49
N GLU A 99 -8.78 -1.99 16.60
CA GLU A 99 -9.35 -0.67 16.83
C GLU A 99 -8.29 0.41 17.11
N VAL A 100 -7.06 0.01 17.47
CA VAL A 100 -5.95 0.95 17.64
C VAL A 100 -5.38 1.30 16.26
N ILE A 101 -5.50 2.57 15.87
CA ILE A 101 -4.98 3.08 14.60
C ILE A 101 -3.46 2.91 14.57
N GLN A 102 -2.98 2.07 13.65
CA GLN A 102 -1.55 1.93 13.36
C GLN A 102 -1.18 2.86 12.20
N ALA A 103 -0.26 3.79 12.45
CA ALA A 103 0.27 4.68 11.43
C ALA A 103 1.74 4.33 11.15
N ASN A 104 2.01 3.77 9.98
CA ASN A 104 3.36 3.51 9.51
C ASN A 104 3.83 4.66 8.63
N LYS A 105 4.99 5.25 8.95
CA LYS A 105 5.62 6.29 8.12
C LYS A 105 6.92 5.75 7.55
N PHE A 106 7.00 5.71 6.24
CA PHE A 106 8.23 5.45 5.51
C PHE A 106 8.73 6.76 4.92
N SER A 107 10.01 7.06 5.11
CA SER A 107 10.66 8.22 4.49
C SER A 107 11.98 7.80 3.88
N SER A 108 12.27 8.30 2.69
CA SER A 108 13.60 8.21 2.11
C SER A 108 14.39 9.41 2.60
N GLU A 109 15.54 9.20 3.27
CA GLU A 109 16.32 10.32 3.86
C GLU A 109 16.95 11.23 2.80
N ASN A 110 17.15 10.73 1.58
CA ASN A 110 17.78 11.47 0.49
C ASN A 110 16.77 11.88 -0.60
N ASN A 111 15.88 12.82 -0.25
CA ASN A 111 14.88 13.36 -1.17
C ASN A 111 15.53 13.99 -2.42
N GLU A 112 16.69 14.63 -2.29
CA GLU A 112 17.39 15.23 -3.44
C GLU A 112 17.77 14.21 -4.51
N LYS A 113 18.26 13.02 -4.12
CA LYS A 113 18.54 11.94 -5.06
C LYS A 113 17.27 11.40 -5.71
N ILE A 114 16.19 11.26 -4.95
CA ILE A 114 14.90 10.82 -5.52
C ILE A 114 14.38 11.85 -6.53
N GLU A 115 14.43 13.13 -6.20
CA GLU A 115 14.06 14.22 -7.09
C GLU A 115 14.93 14.24 -8.35
N ALA A 116 16.23 13.97 -8.23
CA ALA A 116 17.12 13.84 -9.39
C ALA A 116 16.73 12.65 -10.28
N LEU A 117 16.35 11.50 -9.69
CA LEU A 117 15.86 10.34 -10.44
C LEU A 117 14.51 10.59 -11.12
N ILE A 118 13.61 11.34 -10.48
CA ILE A 118 12.32 11.74 -11.07
C ILE A 118 12.52 12.67 -12.28
N LYS A 119 13.56 13.52 -12.23
CA LYS A 119 13.92 14.43 -13.32
C LYS A 119 14.72 13.77 -14.43
N ASP A 120 15.22 12.56 -14.23
CA ASP A 120 15.92 11.80 -15.26
C ASP A 120 14.92 11.35 -16.33
N LYS A 121 15.08 11.91 -17.54
CA LYS A 121 14.21 11.64 -18.69
C LYS A 121 14.71 10.49 -19.57
N SER A 122 15.88 9.91 -19.27
CA SER A 122 16.48 8.84 -20.07
C SER A 122 15.92 7.44 -19.77
N CYS A 123 15.20 7.32 -18.66
CA CYS A 123 14.64 6.08 -18.14
C CYS A 123 13.49 6.39 -17.16
N THR A 124 12.93 5.35 -16.56
CA THR A 124 11.96 5.50 -15.46
C THR A 124 12.27 4.52 -14.34
N TYR A 125 11.61 4.69 -13.19
CA TYR A 125 11.89 3.94 -11.98
C TYR A 125 10.60 3.54 -11.28
N ILE A 126 10.59 2.34 -10.72
CA ILE A 126 9.66 1.94 -9.68
C ILE A 126 10.44 1.65 -8.40
N LYS A 127 9.96 2.16 -7.25
CA LYS A 127 10.60 1.94 -5.94
C LYS A 127 9.56 1.82 -4.84
N SER A 128 9.80 0.90 -3.91
CA SER A 128 9.05 0.78 -2.66
C SER A 128 9.98 0.59 -1.44
N PRO A 129 9.57 1.03 -0.23
CA PRO A 129 8.46 1.94 0.08
C PRO A 129 8.82 3.41 -0.17
N ALA A 130 7.85 4.32 0.01
CA ALA A 130 8.00 5.77 -0.12
C ALA A 130 8.87 6.17 -1.32
N GLY A 131 8.49 5.65 -2.49
CA GLY A 131 9.31 5.65 -3.69
C GLY A 131 8.59 6.22 -4.90
N ILE A 132 9.13 5.88 -6.07
CA ILE A 132 8.76 6.43 -7.37
C ILE A 132 7.79 5.47 -8.04
N PHE A 133 6.75 6.01 -8.69
CA PHE A 133 5.91 5.27 -9.63
C PHE A 133 6.20 5.74 -11.05
N THR A 134 6.17 4.81 -12.01
CA THR A 134 6.24 5.15 -13.41
C THR A 134 4.87 5.58 -13.90
N GLN A 135 4.79 6.73 -14.57
CA GLN A 135 3.61 7.15 -15.31
C GLN A 135 3.86 6.93 -16.81
N ALA A 136 2.97 6.21 -17.47
CA ALA A 136 3.00 6.01 -18.92
C ALA A 136 1.85 6.77 -19.59
N THR A 137 2.16 7.46 -20.68
CA THR A 137 1.16 8.11 -21.54
C THR A 137 0.91 7.22 -22.74
N LEU A 138 -0.33 6.82 -22.97
CA LEU A 138 -0.69 5.91 -24.05
C LEU A 138 -1.26 6.71 -25.24
N PRO A 139 -0.90 6.34 -26.49
CA PRO A 139 -1.30 7.07 -27.70
C PRO A 139 -2.73 6.70 -28.14
N TYR A 140 -3.72 6.84 -27.25
CA TYR A 140 -5.11 6.44 -27.51
C TYR A 140 -5.72 7.15 -28.72
N ASP A 141 -5.44 8.44 -28.91
CA ASP A 141 -5.92 9.21 -30.06
C ASP A 141 -5.39 8.63 -31.38
N GLN A 142 -4.10 8.31 -31.46
CA GLN A 142 -3.49 7.72 -32.66
C GLN A 142 -4.11 6.35 -32.98
N ILE A 143 -4.29 5.50 -31.95
CA ILE A 143 -4.94 4.20 -32.12
C ILE A 143 -6.38 4.38 -32.63
N TYR A 144 -7.12 5.35 -32.10
CA TYR A 144 -8.49 5.62 -32.53
C TYR A 144 -8.56 6.11 -33.97
N GLU A 145 -7.68 7.03 -34.36
CA GLU A 145 -7.62 7.59 -35.71
C GLU A 145 -7.28 6.52 -36.76
N GLU A 146 -6.28 5.69 -36.48
CA GLU A 146 -5.85 4.63 -37.40
C GLU A 146 -6.86 3.47 -37.52
N LEU A 147 -7.57 3.15 -36.43
CA LEU A 147 -8.48 1.99 -36.35
C LEU A 147 -9.97 2.36 -36.34
N LYS A 148 -10.33 3.57 -36.78
CA LYS A 148 -11.71 4.08 -36.69
C LYS A 148 -12.78 3.14 -37.32
N ASN A 149 -12.40 2.41 -38.37
CA ASN A 149 -13.28 1.48 -39.09
C ASN A 149 -12.91 0.00 -38.87
N ASP A 150 -11.94 -0.27 -38.00
CA ASP A 150 -11.33 -1.59 -37.79
C ASP A 150 -11.62 -2.09 -36.37
N THR A 151 -11.41 -3.38 -36.11
CA THR A 151 -11.60 -3.97 -34.78
C THR A 151 -10.27 -4.13 -34.05
N LEU A 152 -10.14 -3.47 -32.89
CA LEU A 152 -9.01 -3.65 -31.97
C LEU A 152 -9.11 -5.00 -31.24
N ASN A 153 -8.16 -5.92 -31.49
CA ASN A 153 -8.17 -7.27 -30.92
C ASN A 153 -7.31 -7.40 -29.66
N ALA A 154 -6.09 -6.86 -29.71
CA ALA A 154 -5.15 -6.93 -28.61
C ALA A 154 -4.21 -5.73 -28.59
N VAL A 155 -3.83 -5.31 -27.39
CA VAL A 155 -2.81 -4.29 -27.17
C VAL A 155 -1.83 -4.82 -26.15
N LYS A 156 -0.57 -5.03 -26.55
CA LYS A 156 0.49 -5.52 -25.67
C LYS A 156 1.41 -4.37 -25.30
N LEU A 157 1.65 -4.21 -24.00
CA LEU A 157 2.61 -3.27 -23.45
C LEU A 157 3.61 -4.02 -22.58
N THR A 158 4.89 -3.69 -22.73
CA THR A 158 5.97 -4.31 -21.97
C THR A 158 6.86 -3.23 -21.36
N PHE A 159 7.16 -3.38 -20.07
CA PHE A 159 8.20 -2.61 -19.37
C PHE A 159 9.39 -3.53 -19.17
N THR A 160 10.53 -3.20 -19.76
CA THR A 160 11.78 -3.94 -19.60
C THR A 160 12.60 -3.32 -18.49
N ASN A 161 13.10 -4.14 -17.57
CA ASN A 161 13.99 -3.68 -16.53
C ASN A 161 15.42 -3.65 -17.08
N TYR A 162 16.17 -2.62 -16.70
CA TYR A 162 17.61 -2.65 -16.84
C TYR A 162 18.20 -3.79 -16.00
N HIS A 163 19.35 -4.30 -16.42
CA HIS A 163 20.09 -5.24 -15.60
C HIS A 163 20.43 -4.61 -14.26
N GLN A 164 20.21 -5.36 -13.18
CA GLN A 164 20.52 -4.96 -11.82
C GLN A 164 21.56 -5.92 -11.26
N GLU A 165 22.68 -5.39 -10.78
CA GLU A 165 23.70 -6.18 -10.11
C GLU A 165 23.22 -6.60 -8.71
N ASP A 166 23.40 -7.88 -8.40
CA ASP A 166 23.16 -8.44 -7.07
C ASP A 166 24.50 -8.56 -6.34
N LYS A 167 24.99 -7.42 -5.83
CA LYS A 167 26.34 -7.30 -5.25
C LYS A 167 26.41 -7.68 -3.77
N TYR A 168 25.29 -7.57 -3.06
CA TYR A 168 25.22 -7.74 -1.61
C TYR A 168 24.17 -8.79 -1.21
N ASP A 169 24.37 -9.47 -0.08
CA ASP A 169 23.44 -10.50 0.41
C ASP A 169 22.01 -9.99 0.64
N PHE A 170 21.85 -8.67 0.83
CA PHE A 170 20.58 -7.99 1.06
C PHE A 170 20.27 -6.94 -0.02
N SER A 171 20.74 -7.14 -1.25
CA SER A 171 20.38 -6.27 -2.37
C SER A 171 18.85 -6.22 -2.53
N MET A 172 18.30 -5.01 -2.61
CA MET A 172 16.89 -4.83 -2.95
C MET A 172 16.64 -5.43 -4.34
N ARG A 173 15.54 -6.15 -4.52
CA ARG A 173 15.20 -6.80 -5.81
C ARG A 173 14.14 -6.00 -6.56
N ALA A 174 13.94 -6.33 -7.84
CA ALA A 174 12.81 -5.86 -8.60
C ALA A 174 11.48 -6.27 -7.93
N PRO A 175 10.45 -5.39 -7.89
CA PRO A 175 9.14 -5.75 -7.38
C PRO A 175 8.57 -6.98 -8.08
N ASN A 176 8.06 -7.96 -7.34
CA ASN A 176 7.58 -9.20 -7.96
C ASN A 176 6.30 -8.98 -8.77
N ASN A 177 5.40 -8.10 -8.31
CA ASN A 177 4.16 -7.78 -8.99
C ASN A 177 3.99 -6.27 -9.13
N VAL A 178 3.40 -5.88 -10.24
CA VAL A 178 3.06 -4.48 -10.53
C VAL A 178 1.61 -4.38 -11.00
N LEU A 179 0.96 -3.29 -10.62
CA LEU A 179 -0.37 -2.89 -11.04
C LEU A 179 -0.25 -1.78 -12.06
N LEU A 180 -0.83 -1.98 -13.24
CA LEU A 180 -1.10 -0.93 -14.20
C LEU A 180 -2.53 -0.43 -14.00
N ILE A 181 -2.70 0.85 -13.69
CA ILE A 181 -4.01 1.45 -13.38
C ILE A 181 -4.10 2.86 -13.97
N ARG A 182 -5.30 3.29 -14.37
CA ARG A 182 -5.55 4.66 -14.80
C ARG A 182 -5.24 5.64 -13.68
N VAL A 183 -4.58 6.75 -13.99
CA VAL A 183 -4.25 7.80 -13.01
C VAL A 183 -5.51 8.28 -12.27
N LYS A 184 -6.63 8.44 -12.99
CA LYS A 184 -7.90 8.89 -12.42
C LYS A 184 -8.56 7.92 -11.43
N ASP A 185 -8.25 6.62 -11.50
CA ASP A 185 -8.89 5.59 -10.66
C ASP A 185 -8.01 5.18 -9.46
N TYR A 186 -6.74 5.60 -9.45
CA TYR A 186 -5.72 5.13 -8.52
C TYR A 186 -6.11 5.28 -7.04
N GLU A 187 -6.54 6.48 -6.60
CA GLU A 187 -6.85 6.72 -5.20
C GLU A 187 -8.04 5.86 -4.73
N LYS A 188 -9.12 5.87 -5.53
CA LYS A 188 -10.35 5.11 -5.27
C LYS A 188 -10.05 3.62 -5.13
N PHE A 189 -9.25 3.07 -6.05
CA PHE A 189 -8.92 1.66 -6.08
C PHE A 189 -8.34 1.17 -4.75
N PHE A 190 -7.39 1.92 -4.18
CA PHE A 190 -6.79 1.54 -2.90
C PHE A 190 -7.67 1.91 -1.69
N SER A 191 -8.38 3.04 -1.71
CA SER A 191 -9.24 3.42 -0.58
C SER A 191 -10.46 2.52 -0.42
N GLU A 192 -10.99 1.99 -1.53
CA GLU A 192 -12.14 1.09 -1.54
C GLU A 192 -11.74 -0.39 -1.54
N ASN A 193 -10.44 -0.71 -1.51
CA ASN A 193 -9.91 -2.08 -1.61
C ASN A 193 -10.44 -2.84 -2.85
N GLU A 194 -10.49 -2.16 -3.99
CA GLU A 194 -10.91 -2.77 -5.25
C GLU A 194 -9.92 -3.84 -5.72
N LEU A 195 -10.43 -4.83 -6.47
CA LEU A 195 -9.60 -5.83 -7.12
C LEU A 195 -9.38 -5.48 -8.61
N PRO A 196 -8.25 -5.90 -9.21
CA PRO A 196 -8.00 -5.71 -10.63
C PRO A 196 -9.11 -6.33 -11.48
N ASN A 197 -9.65 -5.56 -12.42
CA ASN A 197 -10.84 -5.95 -13.20
C ASN A 197 -10.53 -6.33 -14.66
N ASN A 198 -9.27 -6.20 -15.10
CA ASN A 198 -8.84 -6.40 -16.49
C ASN A 198 -9.62 -5.52 -17.50
N ILE A 199 -10.01 -4.33 -17.07
CA ILE A 199 -10.61 -3.25 -17.88
C ILE A 199 -9.82 -1.97 -17.66
N THR A 200 -9.75 -1.52 -16.41
CA THR A 200 -9.13 -0.25 -16.00
C THR A 200 -7.90 -0.49 -15.12
N SER A 201 -7.74 -1.71 -14.61
CA SER A 201 -6.66 -2.15 -13.74
C SER A 201 -6.20 -3.56 -14.12
N PHE A 202 -4.88 -3.74 -14.21
CA PHE A 202 -4.23 -4.96 -14.69
C PHE A 202 -3.01 -5.27 -13.84
N VAL A 203 -2.77 -6.55 -13.56
CA VAL A 203 -1.58 -6.99 -12.81
C VAL A 203 -0.63 -7.73 -13.75
N ALA A 204 0.66 -7.48 -13.58
CA ALA A 204 1.72 -8.26 -14.19
C ALA A 204 2.71 -8.74 -13.13
N THR A 205 3.17 -9.98 -13.28
CA THR A 205 4.27 -10.55 -12.49
C THR A 205 5.58 -10.38 -13.25
N HIS A 206 6.66 -10.07 -12.55
CA HIS A 206 7.98 -9.93 -13.12
C HIS A 206 8.49 -11.25 -13.69
N ASN A 207 8.90 -11.25 -14.95
CA ASN A 207 9.64 -12.37 -15.54
C ASN A 207 11.13 -12.23 -15.22
N SER A 208 11.53 -12.61 -14.00
CA SER A 208 12.92 -12.50 -13.55
C SER A 208 13.88 -13.52 -14.17
N ALA A 209 13.38 -14.68 -14.62
CA ALA A 209 14.21 -15.78 -15.10
C ALA A 209 14.55 -15.71 -16.60
N GLY A 210 13.73 -15.02 -17.39
CA GLY A 210 13.88 -14.98 -18.85
C GLY A 210 14.12 -13.58 -19.38
N THR A 211 13.06 -12.78 -19.47
CA THR A 211 13.07 -11.53 -20.23
C THR A 211 13.33 -10.27 -19.39
N ASN A 212 13.37 -10.39 -18.06
CA ASN A 212 13.50 -9.27 -17.13
C ASN A 212 12.44 -8.17 -17.35
N GLN A 213 11.18 -8.58 -17.57
CA GLN A 213 10.10 -7.69 -18.01
C GLN A 213 8.82 -7.84 -17.18
N TYR A 214 8.02 -6.78 -17.18
CA TYR A 214 6.60 -6.79 -16.87
C TYR A 214 5.80 -6.68 -18.17
N THR A 215 5.00 -7.70 -18.50
CA THR A 215 4.23 -7.73 -19.74
C THR A 215 2.73 -7.74 -19.47
N PHE A 216 2.04 -6.76 -20.04
CA PHE A 216 0.59 -6.67 -20.10
C PHE A 216 0.14 -7.14 -21.47
N ASN A 217 -0.30 -8.40 -21.56
CA ASN A 217 -0.55 -9.07 -22.84
C ASN A 217 -1.73 -8.49 -23.63
N ASN A 218 -2.77 -7.99 -22.94
CA ASN A 218 -3.93 -7.42 -23.60
C ASN A 218 -4.56 -6.28 -22.80
N LEU A 219 -4.35 -5.06 -23.29
CA LEU A 219 -4.92 -3.81 -22.80
C LEU A 219 -6.01 -3.26 -23.73
N ALA A 220 -6.52 -4.04 -24.69
CA ALA A 220 -7.52 -3.56 -25.65
C ALA A 220 -8.77 -2.99 -24.94
N ARG A 221 -9.23 -3.65 -23.86
CA ARG A 221 -10.36 -3.16 -23.05
C ARG A 221 -10.08 -1.80 -22.42
N LEU A 222 -8.86 -1.58 -21.93
CA LEU A 222 -8.44 -0.29 -21.37
C LEU A 222 -8.49 0.81 -22.42
N VAL A 223 -7.89 0.55 -23.59
CA VAL A 223 -7.84 1.48 -24.72
C VAL A 223 -9.25 1.84 -25.16
N THR A 224 -10.08 0.85 -25.44
CA THR A 224 -11.47 1.05 -25.86
C THR A 224 -12.29 1.79 -24.80
N THR A 225 -12.16 1.46 -23.51
CA THR A 225 -12.85 2.18 -22.43
C THR A 225 -12.47 3.66 -22.40
N CYS A 226 -11.17 3.99 -22.48
CA CYS A 226 -10.72 5.39 -22.41
C CYS A 226 -11.15 6.20 -23.65
N ILE A 227 -11.05 5.60 -24.84
CA ILE A 227 -11.52 6.21 -26.09
C ILE A 227 -13.05 6.45 -26.03
N ASN A 228 -13.82 5.47 -25.58
CA ASN A 228 -15.28 5.60 -25.50
C ASN A 228 -15.70 6.66 -24.48
N GLU A 229 -15.03 6.76 -23.34
CA GLU A 229 -15.27 7.83 -22.36
C GLU A 229 -15.02 9.22 -22.96
N LYS A 230 -13.89 9.40 -23.68
CA LYS A 230 -13.58 10.67 -24.37
C LYS A 230 -14.63 10.98 -25.44
N ASN A 231 -14.98 10.01 -26.28
CA ASN A 231 -15.97 10.18 -27.36
C ASN A 231 -17.37 10.50 -26.82
N ALA A 232 -17.79 9.87 -25.73
CA ALA A 232 -19.07 10.15 -25.08
C ALA A 232 -19.11 11.58 -24.51
N ALA A 233 -18.02 12.02 -23.86
CA ALA A 233 -17.91 13.39 -23.38
C ALA A 233 -17.91 14.42 -24.52
N LYS A 234 -17.24 14.10 -25.63
CA LYS A 234 -17.22 14.92 -26.85
C LYS A 234 -18.61 15.04 -27.48
N ALA A 235 -19.32 13.93 -27.60
CA ALA A 235 -20.68 13.90 -28.15
C ALA A 235 -21.63 14.76 -27.31
N LYS A 236 -21.60 14.60 -25.99
CA LYS A 236 -22.40 15.41 -25.06
C LYS A 236 -22.08 16.90 -25.16
N ALA A 237 -20.79 17.27 -25.18
CA ALA A 237 -20.39 18.67 -25.31
C ALA A 237 -20.79 19.28 -26.66
N LYS A 238 -20.76 18.46 -27.73
CA LYS A 238 -21.22 18.87 -29.07
C LYS A 238 -22.73 19.10 -29.11
N GLU A 239 -23.51 18.25 -28.48
CA GLU A 239 -24.97 18.42 -28.33
C GLU A 239 -25.31 19.69 -27.55
N GLU A 240 -24.60 19.95 -26.44
CA GLU A 240 -24.79 21.14 -25.60
C GLU A 240 -24.38 22.44 -26.31
N ALA A 241 -23.31 22.42 -27.11
CA ALA A 241 -22.82 23.59 -27.83
C ALA A 241 -23.63 23.92 -29.11
N GLY A 242 -24.29 22.92 -29.71
CA GLY A 242 -25.08 23.09 -30.94
C GLY A 242 -24.28 23.77 -32.05
N SER A 243 -24.78 24.89 -32.57
CA SER A 243 -24.12 25.67 -33.63
C SER A 243 -22.82 26.35 -33.22
N ASN A 244 -22.54 26.48 -31.91
CA ASN A 244 -21.30 27.06 -31.39
C ASN A 244 -20.20 26.02 -31.18
N TRP A 245 -20.38 24.79 -31.66
CA TRP A 245 -19.41 23.72 -31.49
C TRP A 245 -18.06 24.06 -32.13
N ASN A 246 -17.02 24.05 -31.31
CA ASN A 246 -15.63 24.17 -31.73
C ASN A 246 -14.83 22.98 -31.20
N GLU A 247 -14.50 22.06 -32.10
CA GLU A 247 -13.80 20.82 -31.76
C GLU A 247 -12.39 21.07 -31.22
N SER A 248 -11.63 21.98 -31.85
CA SER A 248 -10.26 22.28 -31.43
C SER A 248 -10.22 22.92 -30.04
N GLU A 249 -11.16 23.80 -29.75
CA GLU A 249 -11.29 24.42 -28.43
C GLU A 249 -11.69 23.39 -27.37
N TRP A 250 -12.63 22.49 -27.69
CA TRP A 250 -13.02 21.41 -26.79
C TRP A 250 -11.85 20.45 -26.50
N GLU A 251 -11.08 20.04 -27.51
CA GLU A 251 -9.92 19.16 -27.32
C GLU A 251 -8.85 19.84 -26.44
N ASN A 252 -8.62 21.14 -26.61
CA ASN A 252 -7.71 21.90 -25.76
C ASN A 252 -8.19 21.97 -24.31
N ASN A 253 -9.49 22.25 -24.11
CA ASN A 253 -10.10 22.29 -22.78
C ASN A 253 -10.08 20.90 -22.12
N TRP A 254 -10.36 19.84 -22.86
CA TRP A 254 -10.29 18.45 -22.39
C TRP A 254 -8.89 18.08 -21.90
N LYS A 255 -7.85 18.51 -22.61
CA LYS A 255 -6.45 18.28 -22.21
C LYS A 255 -6.00 19.15 -21.03
N ALA A 256 -6.64 20.30 -20.81
CA ALA A 256 -6.30 21.24 -19.74
C ALA A 256 -7.11 21.04 -18.44
N ASP A 257 -8.31 20.43 -18.52
CA ASP A 257 -9.16 20.20 -17.36
C ASP A 257 -8.56 19.14 -16.44
N LYS A 258 -8.49 19.43 -15.14
CA LYS A 258 -7.87 18.55 -14.13
C LYS A 258 -8.49 17.14 -14.07
N LYS A 259 -9.77 17.00 -14.42
CA LYS A 259 -10.49 15.71 -14.40
C LYS A 259 -10.20 14.86 -15.64
N SER A 260 -9.81 15.47 -16.75
CA SER A 260 -9.60 14.77 -18.03
C SER A 260 -8.17 14.85 -18.57
N GLN A 261 -7.30 15.72 -18.06
CA GLN A 261 -5.90 15.87 -18.51
C GLN A 261 -5.09 14.56 -18.47
N ASP A 262 -5.46 13.64 -17.58
CA ASP A 262 -4.78 12.35 -17.38
C ASP A 262 -5.56 11.17 -17.97
N TRP A 263 -6.55 11.41 -18.83
CA TRP A 263 -7.40 10.37 -19.44
C TRP A 263 -6.60 9.29 -20.19
N ASN A 264 -5.45 9.66 -20.73
CA ASN A 264 -4.53 8.78 -21.46
C ASN A 264 -3.32 8.33 -20.65
N LYS A 265 -3.34 8.53 -19.32
CA LYS A 265 -2.21 8.22 -18.45
C LYS A 265 -2.54 7.06 -17.52
N VAL A 266 -1.53 6.23 -17.29
CA VAL A 266 -1.58 5.11 -16.35
C VAL A 266 -0.36 5.13 -15.43
N TYR A 267 -0.54 4.65 -14.21
CA TYR A 267 0.56 4.37 -13.29
C TYR A 267 0.94 2.90 -13.32
N LEU A 268 2.23 2.64 -13.17
CA LEU A 268 2.80 1.33 -12.87
C LEU A 268 3.28 1.33 -11.41
N ILE A 269 2.64 0.53 -10.58
CA ILE A 269 2.77 0.60 -9.12
C ILE A 269 3.20 -0.76 -8.58
N PRO A 270 4.28 -0.86 -7.78
CA PRO A 270 4.62 -2.06 -7.02
C PRO A 270 3.48 -2.47 -6.07
N VAL A 271 3.02 -3.72 -6.18
CA VAL A 271 1.90 -4.23 -5.37
C VAL A 271 2.18 -5.59 -4.77
N ARG A 272 1.59 -5.84 -3.61
CA ARG A 272 1.51 -7.16 -2.99
C ARG A 272 0.12 -7.73 -3.19
N LEU A 273 0.08 -8.97 -3.66
CA LEU A 273 -1.15 -9.73 -3.90
C LEU A 273 -1.35 -10.71 -2.75
N ALA A 274 -2.58 -10.83 -2.26
CA ALA A 274 -2.97 -11.87 -1.32
C ALA A 274 -4.05 -12.75 -1.94
N TYR A 275 -3.86 -14.06 -1.82
CA TYR A 275 -4.76 -15.06 -2.38
C TYR A 275 -5.40 -15.89 -1.27
N ASP A 276 -6.66 -16.23 -1.46
CA ASP A 276 -7.29 -17.31 -0.73
C ASP A 276 -6.96 -18.65 -1.42
N SER A 277 -6.16 -19.47 -0.73
CA SER A 277 -5.76 -20.80 -1.18
C SER A 277 -6.61 -21.92 -0.58
N SER A 278 -7.77 -21.60 0.03
CA SER A 278 -8.71 -22.59 0.58
C SER A 278 -9.35 -23.48 -0.49
N SER A 279 -9.33 -23.06 -1.76
CA SER A 279 -9.80 -23.82 -2.91
C SER A 279 -8.65 -24.22 -3.83
N LYS A 280 -8.87 -25.21 -4.71
CA LYS A 280 -7.86 -25.66 -5.70
C LYS A 280 -7.37 -24.55 -6.63
N ASN A 281 -8.16 -23.49 -6.81
CA ASN A 281 -7.78 -22.31 -7.57
C ASN A 281 -7.65 -21.12 -6.62
N ALA A 282 -6.43 -20.64 -6.43
CA ALA A 282 -6.17 -19.48 -5.60
C ALA A 282 -6.93 -18.26 -6.14
N GLN A 283 -7.82 -17.69 -5.34
CA GLN A 283 -8.57 -16.49 -5.71
C GLN A 283 -7.87 -15.26 -5.14
N LEU A 284 -7.65 -14.25 -5.97
CA LEU A 284 -7.12 -12.97 -5.48
C LEU A 284 -8.17 -12.33 -4.57
N ILE A 285 -7.82 -12.08 -3.31
CA ILE A 285 -8.73 -11.50 -2.31
C ILE A 285 -8.32 -10.10 -1.85
N ASN A 286 -7.06 -9.73 -2.06
CA ASN A 286 -6.58 -8.41 -1.70
C ASN A 286 -5.38 -8.00 -2.55
N ILE A 287 -5.28 -6.70 -2.78
CA ILE A 287 -4.15 -6.03 -3.43
C ILE A 287 -3.84 -4.78 -2.63
N GLN A 288 -2.57 -4.59 -2.31
CA GLN A 288 -2.11 -3.43 -1.57
C GLN A 288 -0.77 -2.97 -2.13
N HIS A 289 -0.37 -1.74 -1.83
CA HIS A 289 0.99 -1.29 -2.12
C HIS A 289 2.00 -2.30 -1.57
N ASP A 290 2.99 -2.67 -2.39
CA ASP A 290 4.14 -3.35 -1.86
C ASP A 290 4.86 -2.37 -0.93
N LEU A 291 5.26 -2.82 0.25
CA LEU A 291 6.02 -2.04 1.24
C LEU A 291 7.39 -2.66 1.52
N GLN A 292 7.75 -3.73 0.80
CA GLN A 292 9.08 -4.33 0.90
C GLN A 292 10.11 -3.44 0.21
N PRO A 293 11.38 -3.46 0.66
CA PRO A 293 12.47 -2.75 -0.02
C PRO A 293 12.72 -3.34 -1.42
N THR A 294 12.10 -2.76 -2.43
CA THR A 294 12.22 -3.18 -3.83
C THR A 294 12.44 -1.98 -4.75
N TYR A 295 13.18 -2.18 -5.83
CA TYR A 295 13.34 -1.16 -6.86
C TYR A 295 13.61 -1.80 -8.22
N ALA A 296 13.25 -1.09 -9.28
CA ALA A 296 13.70 -1.40 -10.62
C ALA A 296 13.89 -0.12 -11.43
N LYS A 297 15.00 -0.05 -12.16
CA LYS A 297 15.19 0.89 -13.25
C LYS A 297 14.59 0.27 -14.51
N LEU A 298 13.73 1.00 -15.20
CA LEU A 298 12.97 0.54 -16.35
C LEU A 298 13.37 1.32 -17.60
N GLU A 299 13.37 0.65 -18.75
CA GLU A 299 13.35 1.28 -20.05
C GLU A 299 12.13 2.20 -20.18
N GLY A 300 12.26 3.24 -20.98
CA GLY A 300 11.31 4.34 -21.08
C GLY A 300 12.02 5.68 -21.04
N GLY A 301 11.25 6.75 -20.89
CA GLY A 301 11.77 8.12 -20.92
C GLY A 301 11.42 8.84 -22.22
N GLU A 302 11.58 10.17 -22.23
CA GLU A 302 11.22 11.00 -23.38
C GLU A 302 12.06 10.65 -24.62
N ASP A 303 13.33 10.29 -24.41
CA ASP A 303 14.26 9.96 -25.50
C ASP A 303 14.17 8.50 -25.97
N LYS A 304 13.50 7.63 -25.20
CA LYS A 304 13.40 6.19 -25.44
C LYS A 304 11.99 5.69 -25.14
N PRO A 305 11.00 6.02 -25.99
CA PRO A 305 9.63 5.61 -25.78
C PRO A 305 9.50 4.08 -25.80
N LEU A 306 8.53 3.57 -25.04
CA LEU A 306 8.19 2.16 -25.01
C LEU A 306 7.49 1.71 -26.29
N ASN A 307 7.71 0.46 -26.69
CA ASN A 307 6.99 -0.15 -27.81
C ASN A 307 5.62 -0.65 -27.35
N LEU A 308 4.57 -0.18 -28.02
CA LEU A 308 3.20 -0.66 -27.86
C LEU A 308 2.83 -1.51 -29.09
N SER A 309 2.55 -2.79 -28.91
CA SER A 309 2.13 -3.66 -30.02
C SER A 309 0.62 -3.72 -30.12
N VAL A 310 0.07 -3.37 -31.28
CA VAL A 310 -1.38 -3.34 -31.54
C VAL A 310 -1.73 -4.40 -32.58
N THR A 311 -2.65 -5.30 -32.24
CA THR A 311 -3.22 -6.30 -33.15
C THR A 311 -4.67 -5.93 -33.45
N TYR A 312 -5.00 -5.81 -34.72
CA TYR A 312 -6.34 -5.42 -35.18
C TYR A 312 -6.77 -6.22 -36.41
N THR A 313 -8.08 -6.22 -36.69
CA THR A 313 -8.66 -6.77 -37.91
C THR A 313 -9.09 -5.62 -38.80
N ARG A 314 -8.54 -5.57 -40.02
CA ARG A 314 -8.92 -4.58 -41.02
C ARG A 314 -10.10 -5.08 -41.85
N PHE A 315 -11.14 -4.26 -41.99
CA PHE A 315 -12.21 -4.52 -42.93
C PHE A 315 -11.89 -3.82 -44.26
N ASN A 316 -11.98 -4.56 -45.37
CA ASN A 316 -11.85 -3.93 -46.68
C ASN A 316 -13.03 -2.98 -46.89
N GLN A 317 -12.73 -1.73 -47.25
CA GLN A 317 -13.72 -0.83 -47.81
C GLN A 317 -13.99 -1.30 -49.24
N GLU A 318 -15.19 -1.83 -49.51
CA GLU A 318 -15.70 -1.97 -50.88
C GLU A 318 -16.06 -0.61 -51.49
#